data_AF-A0A3N4H4K5-F1
#
_entry.id   AF-A0A3N4H4K5-F1
#
_cell.length_a   1.000
_cell.length_b   1.000
_cell.length_c   1.000
_cell.angle_alpha   90.00
_cell.angle_beta   90.00
_cell.angle_gamma   90.00
#
_symmetry.space_group_name_H-M   'P 1'
#
loop_
_entity.id
_entity.type
_entity.pdbx_description
1 polymer ?
#
loop_
_entity_poly.entity_id
_entity_poly.type
_entity_poly.pdbx_seq_one_letter_code
_entity_poly.pdbx_strand_id
1 'polypeptide(L)'
;MADKSDGVRNHFVYRYFDAAGDLLYVGCSHRPAIRWAEHKTTRPGVCAAVTKVKISGPYCYTKAREIERAAIRTEHPLCGWTPDKQREKVLRSKWIDERISTLRADGVPYFYAVKVAVAEAEDVWPDPMRSPYDPPTALSQIPA
;
A
#
# COMPACT_ATOMS: atom_id res chain seq x y z
N MET A 1 2.81 8.28 -24.68
CA MET A 1 2.21 7.30 -23.75
C MET A 1 2.68 5.91 -24.18
N ALA A 2 3.04 5.03 -23.24
CA ALA A 2 3.40 3.65 -23.61
C ALA A 2 2.18 2.94 -24.19
N ASP A 3 2.35 2.28 -25.34
CA ASP A 3 1.29 1.47 -25.95
C ASP A 3 0.91 0.34 -24.97
N LYS A 4 -0.38 0.28 -24.62
CA LYS A 4 -0.98 -0.74 -23.75
C LYS A 4 -1.78 -1.77 -24.56
N SER A 5 -1.68 -1.73 -25.89
CA SER A 5 -2.27 -2.74 -26.75
C SER A 5 -1.73 -4.12 -26.38
N ASP A 6 -2.58 -5.14 -26.46
CA ASP A 6 -2.16 -6.51 -26.15
C ASP A 6 -1.17 -7.09 -27.18
N GLY A 7 -0.95 -6.38 -28.29
CA GLY A 7 0.06 -6.71 -29.30
C GLY A 7 1.51 -6.45 -28.85
N VAL A 8 1.73 -5.60 -27.84
CA VAL A 8 3.08 -5.26 -27.37
C VAL A 8 3.41 -6.02 -26.09
N ARG A 9 4.46 -6.85 -26.15
CA ARG A 9 5.00 -7.57 -25.00
C ARG A 9 6.20 -6.82 -24.43
N ASN A 10 5.95 -5.89 -23.53
CA ASN A 10 6.99 -5.08 -22.89
C ASN A 10 6.78 -4.91 -21.37
N HIS A 11 5.76 -5.55 -20.77
CA HIS A 11 5.49 -5.47 -19.34
C HIS A 11 6.13 -6.63 -18.59
N PHE A 12 6.69 -6.33 -17.43
CA PHE A 12 7.29 -7.30 -16.53
C PHE A 12 6.55 -7.26 -15.20
N VAL A 13 6.39 -8.42 -14.57
CA VAL A 13 5.89 -8.55 -13.20
C VAL A 13 7.08 -8.81 -12.30
N TYR A 14 7.22 -8.03 -11.24
CA TYR A 14 8.29 -8.18 -10.27
C TYR A 14 7.73 -8.45 -8.88
N ARG A 15 8.44 -9.28 -8.13
CA ARG A 15 8.19 -9.61 -6.74
C ARG A 15 9.44 -9.32 -5.92
N TYR A 16 9.27 -8.62 -4.82
CA TYR A 16 10.33 -8.26 -3.89
C TYR A 16 10.16 -9.05 -2.59
N PHE A 17 11.23 -9.66 -2.13
CA PHE A 17 11.26 -10.48 -0.92
C PHE A 17 12.33 -9.98 0.04
N ASP A 18 12.09 -10.13 1.33
CA ASP A 18 13.09 -9.89 2.37
C ASP A 18 14.01 -11.09 2.57
N ALA A 19 14.90 -10.99 3.57
CA ALA A 19 15.86 -12.03 3.94
C ALA A 19 15.19 -13.33 4.42
N ALA A 20 14.01 -13.24 5.03
CA ALA A 20 13.25 -14.40 5.51
C ALA A 20 12.51 -15.12 4.37
N GLY A 21 12.38 -14.45 3.22
CA GLY A 21 11.65 -14.95 2.06
C GLY A 21 10.19 -14.51 2.01
N ASP A 22 9.77 -13.60 2.90
CA ASP A 22 8.42 -13.06 2.90
C ASP A 22 8.23 -12.10 1.72
N LEU A 23 7.05 -12.14 1.10
CA LEU A 23 6.73 -11.27 -0.02
C LEU A 23 6.45 -9.85 0.48
N LEU A 24 7.36 -8.93 0.21
CA LEU A 24 7.21 -7.52 0.56
C LEU A 24 6.26 -6.80 -0.39
N TYR A 25 6.47 -6.94 -1.69
CA TYR A 25 5.74 -6.18 -2.69
C TYR A 25 5.68 -6.92 -4.03
N VAL A 26 4.57 -6.73 -4.74
CA VAL A 26 4.39 -7.18 -6.11
C VAL A 26 3.88 -6.02 -6.95
N GLY A 27 4.38 -5.91 -8.18
CA GLY A 27 3.95 -4.91 -9.13
C GLY A 27 4.25 -5.31 -10.56
N CYS A 28 3.71 -4.56 -11.52
CA CYS A 28 4.09 -4.67 -12.92
C CYS A 28 4.48 -3.33 -13.53
N SER A 29 5.37 -3.35 -14.51
CA SER A 29 5.82 -2.15 -15.22
C SER A 29 6.48 -2.51 -16.55
N HIS A 30 6.41 -1.61 -17.53
CA HIS A 30 7.23 -1.70 -18.74
C HIS A 30 8.67 -1.17 -18.56
N ARG A 31 8.94 -0.51 -17.41
CA ARG A 31 10.26 0.04 -17.03
C ARG A 31 10.58 -0.36 -15.58
N PRO A 32 10.87 -1.64 -15.29
CA PRO A 32 11.11 -2.11 -13.93
C PRO A 32 12.26 -1.38 -13.24
N ALA A 33 13.36 -1.09 -13.95
CA ALA A 33 14.50 -0.36 -13.39
C ALA A 33 14.14 1.07 -12.93
N ILE A 34 13.38 1.82 -13.73
CA ILE A 34 12.95 3.17 -13.36
C ILE A 34 11.94 3.10 -12.21
N ARG A 35 11.01 2.14 -12.25
CA ARG A 35 10.06 1.92 -11.17
C ARG A 35 10.74 1.56 -9.84
N TRP A 36 11.82 0.80 -9.90
CA TRP A 36 12.66 0.51 -8.74
C TRP A 36 13.33 1.77 -8.18
N ALA A 37 13.88 2.64 -9.04
CA ALA A 37 14.44 3.92 -8.61
C ALA A 37 13.37 4.82 -7.95
N GLU A 38 12.17 4.90 -8.52
CA GLU A 38 11.03 5.61 -7.92
C GLU A 38 10.67 5.05 -6.53
N HIS A 39 10.70 3.72 -6.37
CA HIS A 39 10.46 3.08 -5.08
C HIS A 39 11.53 3.40 -4.05
N LYS A 40 12.82 3.49 -4.42
CA LYS A 40 13.86 3.90 -3.46
C LYS A 40 13.60 5.29 -2.87
N THR A 41 13.03 6.20 -3.65
CA THR A 41 12.68 7.55 -3.17
C THR A 41 11.41 7.56 -2.33
N THR A 42 10.38 6.82 -2.76
CA THR A 42 9.03 6.89 -2.15
C THR A 42 8.77 5.87 -1.05
N ARG A 43 9.60 4.81 -0.98
CA ARG A 43 9.50 3.65 -0.09
C ARG A 43 10.89 3.15 0.30
N PRO A 44 11.74 4.02 0.88
CA PRO A 44 13.14 3.71 1.13
C PRO A 44 13.35 2.48 2.03
N GLY A 45 12.52 2.31 3.06
CA GLY A 45 12.60 1.19 4.00
C GLY A 45 12.18 -0.13 3.39
N VAL A 46 11.09 -0.18 2.60
CA VAL A 46 10.75 -1.38 1.83
C VAL A 46 11.90 -1.75 0.90
N CYS A 47 12.46 -0.77 0.18
CA CYS A 47 13.59 -1.00 -0.71
C CYS A 47 14.85 -1.50 0.02
N ALA A 48 15.12 -1.00 1.23
CA ALA A 48 16.23 -1.44 2.06
C ALA A 48 16.06 -2.88 2.55
N ALA A 49 14.82 -3.32 2.77
CA ALA A 49 14.52 -4.68 3.20
C ALA A 49 14.58 -5.73 2.07
N VAL A 50 14.52 -5.33 0.81
CA VAL A 50 14.56 -6.27 -0.32
C VAL A 50 15.94 -6.94 -0.43
N THR A 51 15.97 -8.26 -0.29
CA THR A 51 17.18 -9.07 -0.52
C THR A 51 17.10 -9.87 -1.81
N LYS A 52 15.89 -10.19 -2.28
CA LYS A 52 15.66 -10.99 -3.47
C LYS A 52 14.58 -10.38 -4.34
N VAL A 53 14.87 -10.30 -5.63
CA VAL A 53 13.93 -9.83 -6.65
C VAL A 53 13.69 -10.96 -7.65
N LYS A 54 12.43 -11.30 -7.90
CA LYS A 54 12.03 -12.18 -9.01
C LYS A 54 11.30 -11.35 -10.05
N ILE A 55 11.73 -11.43 -11.30
CA ILE A 55 11.08 -10.75 -12.43
C ILE A 55 10.63 -11.81 -13.45
N SER A 56 9.41 -11.69 -13.94
CA SER A 56 8.89 -12.51 -15.04
C SER A 56 8.31 -11.64 -16.15
N GLY A 57 8.44 -12.09 -17.40
CA GLY A 57 8.03 -11.37 -18.61
C GLY A 57 9.04 -11.57 -19.76
N PRO A 58 8.88 -10.85 -20.87
CA PRO A 58 7.88 -9.81 -21.09
C PRO A 58 6.47 -10.36 -21.39
N TYR A 59 5.45 -9.63 -20.97
CA TYR A 59 4.04 -9.89 -21.22
C TYR A 59 3.38 -8.68 -21.86
N CYS A 60 2.17 -8.86 -22.40
CA CYS A 60 1.27 -7.74 -22.63
C CYS A 60 0.78 -7.15 -21.29
N TYR A 61 0.28 -5.92 -21.33
CA TYR A 61 -0.22 -5.22 -20.15
C TYR A 61 -1.31 -6.03 -19.42
N THR A 62 -2.31 -6.53 -20.17
CA THR A 62 -3.43 -7.28 -19.59
C THR A 62 -2.93 -8.51 -18.84
N LYS A 63 -2.03 -9.29 -19.45
CA LYS A 63 -1.49 -10.48 -18.81
C LYS A 63 -0.64 -10.17 -17.59
N ALA A 64 0.22 -9.15 -17.66
CA ALA A 64 1.01 -8.72 -16.50
C ALA A 64 0.11 -8.29 -15.32
N ARG A 65 -0.97 -7.56 -15.59
CA ARG A 65 -1.94 -7.14 -14.57
C ARG A 65 -2.75 -8.29 -13.99
N GLU A 66 -3.11 -9.28 -14.80
CA GLU A 66 -3.73 -10.52 -14.30
C GLU A 66 -2.81 -11.25 -13.32
N ILE A 67 -1.54 -11.43 -13.68
CA ILE A 67 -0.55 -12.10 -12.83
C ILE A 67 -0.34 -11.34 -11.53
N GLU A 68 -0.19 -10.01 -11.60
CA GLU A 68 -0.06 -9.16 -10.41
C GLU A 68 -1.30 -9.26 -9.50
N ARG A 69 -2.51 -9.19 -10.06
CA ARG A 69 -3.76 -9.32 -9.29
C ARG A 69 -3.92 -10.71 -8.68
N ALA A 70 -3.48 -11.76 -9.35
CA ALA A 70 -3.46 -13.10 -8.80
C ALA A 70 -2.50 -13.16 -7.61
N ALA A 71 -1.26 -12.70 -7.79
CA ALA A 71 -0.25 -12.66 -6.73
C ALA A 71 -0.71 -11.85 -5.50
N ILE A 72 -1.29 -10.66 -5.69
CA ILE A 72 -1.82 -9.84 -4.59
C ILE A 72 -2.89 -10.60 -3.78
N ARG A 73 -3.72 -11.42 -4.45
CA ARG A 73 -4.80 -12.17 -3.81
C ARG A 73 -4.35 -13.43 -3.11
N THR A 74 -3.33 -14.12 -3.64
CA THR A 74 -2.93 -15.45 -3.16
C THR A 74 -1.64 -15.44 -2.35
N GLU A 75 -0.77 -14.45 -2.55
CA GLU A 75 0.55 -14.37 -1.90
C GLU A 75 0.60 -13.32 -0.78
N HIS A 76 -0.47 -12.54 -0.58
CA HIS A 76 -0.66 -11.58 0.53
C HIS A 76 0.58 -10.70 0.85
N PRO A 77 1.02 -9.82 -0.08
CA PRO A 77 2.21 -9.01 0.12
C PRO A 77 2.11 -8.10 1.36
N LEU A 78 3.19 -8.04 2.14
CA LEU A 78 3.27 -7.27 3.39
C LEU A 78 3.11 -5.77 3.16
N CYS A 79 3.50 -5.25 1.99
CA CYS A 79 3.45 -3.82 1.67
C CYS A 79 2.59 -3.54 0.44
N GLY A 80 2.02 -2.34 0.39
CA GLY A 80 1.15 -1.90 -0.70
C GLY A 80 -0.31 -2.33 -0.52
N TRP A 81 -1.06 -2.20 -1.61
CA TRP A 81 -2.51 -2.42 -1.62
C TRP A 81 -2.85 -3.91 -1.79
N THR A 82 -3.80 -4.39 -1.00
CA THR A 82 -4.46 -5.69 -1.17
C THR A 82 -5.97 -5.51 -0.98
N PRO A 83 -6.82 -6.42 -1.49
CA PRO A 83 -8.26 -6.37 -1.23
C PRO A 83 -8.61 -6.38 0.26
N ASP A 84 -7.86 -7.14 1.08
CA ASP A 84 -8.11 -7.23 2.52
C ASP A 84 -7.73 -5.94 3.24
N LYS A 85 -6.57 -5.35 2.93
CA LYS A 85 -6.19 -4.03 3.46
C LYS A 85 -7.17 -2.94 3.05
N GLN A 86 -7.71 -3.00 1.83
CA GLN A 86 -8.75 -2.08 1.38
C GLN A 86 -10.04 -2.26 2.19
N ARG A 87 -10.45 -3.50 2.45
CA ARG A 87 -11.63 -3.81 3.25
C ARG A 87 -11.46 -3.29 4.67
N GLU A 88 -10.33 -3.58 5.31
CA GLU A 88 -9.99 -3.08 6.64
C GLU A 88 -9.96 -1.56 6.68
N LYS A 89 -9.37 -0.91 5.66
CA LYS A 89 -9.35 0.56 5.56
C LYS A 89 -10.76 1.14 5.52
N VAL A 90 -11.67 0.52 4.75
CA VAL A 90 -13.07 0.96 4.65
C VAL A 90 -13.79 0.78 5.99
N LEU A 91 -13.61 -0.36 6.65
CA LEU A 91 -14.19 -0.62 7.97
C LEU A 91 -13.68 0.38 9.02
N ARG A 92 -12.37 0.62 9.03
CA ARG A 92 -11.74 1.63 9.90
C ARG A 92 -12.29 3.03 9.64
N SER A 93 -12.42 3.44 8.38
CA SER A 93 -13.01 4.74 8.03
C SER A 93 -14.43 4.88 8.56
N LYS A 94 -15.26 3.84 8.37
CA LYS A 94 -16.63 3.83 8.87
C LYS A 94 -16.67 3.95 10.39
N TRP A 95 -15.81 3.23 11.09
CA TRP A 95 -15.69 3.33 12.55
C TRP A 95 -15.31 4.75 13.01
N ILE A 96 -14.34 5.38 12.33
CA ILE A 96 -13.94 6.77 12.62
C ILE A 96 -15.12 7.72 12.42
N ASP A 97 -15.87 7.58 11.32
CA ASP A 97 -17.04 8.42 11.04
C ASP A 97 -18.13 8.28 12.11
N GLU A 98 -18.42 7.05 12.54
CA GLU A 98 -19.35 6.76 13.64
C GLU A 98 -18.87 7.36 14.97
N ARG A 99 -17.56 7.28 15.24
CA ARG A 99 -16.97 7.84 16.46
C ARG A 99 -17.01 9.37 16.46
N ILE A 100 -16.71 10.01 15.33
CA ILE A 100 -16.86 11.47 15.15
C ILE A 100 -18.31 11.88 15.41
N SER A 101 -19.28 11.15 14.86
CA SER A 101 -20.71 11.43 15.06
C SER A 101 -21.08 11.37 16.54
N THR A 102 -20.61 10.34 17.26
CA THR A 102 -20.84 10.18 18.71
C THR A 102 -20.26 11.34 19.50
N LEU A 103 -18.98 11.68 19.30
CA LEU A 103 -18.32 12.79 19.99
C LEU A 103 -19.01 14.14 19.73
N ARG A 104 -19.51 14.34 18.50
CA ARG A 104 -20.27 15.54 18.16
C ARG A 104 -21.62 15.61 18.85
N ALA A 105 -22.31 14.49 19.02
CA ALA A 105 -23.55 14.42 19.79
C ALA A 105 -23.31 14.80 21.27
N ASP A 106 -22.11 14.50 21.79
CA ASP A 106 -21.66 14.87 23.13
C ASP A 106 -21.15 16.32 23.25
N GLY A 107 -21.27 17.13 22.18
CA GLY A 107 -20.89 18.54 22.18
C GLY A 107 -19.42 18.83 21.88
N VAL A 108 -18.62 17.82 21.51
CA VAL A 108 -17.22 18.03 21.12
C VAL A 108 -17.17 18.73 19.76
N PRO A 109 -16.40 19.83 19.59
CA PRO A 109 -16.28 20.49 18.29
C PRO A 109 -15.67 19.57 17.24
N TYR A 110 -16.16 19.65 15.99
CA TYR A 110 -15.82 18.71 14.91
C TYR A 110 -14.32 18.45 14.74
N PHE A 111 -13.50 19.50 14.71
CA PHE A 111 -12.04 19.34 14.54
C PHE A 111 -11.40 18.51 15.67
N TYR A 112 -11.83 18.71 16.91
CA TYR A 112 -11.37 17.91 18.04
C TYR A 112 -11.93 16.49 17.98
N ALA A 113 -13.19 16.31 17.59
CA ALA A 113 -13.79 15.00 17.40
C ALA A 113 -13.03 14.15 16.37
N VAL A 114 -12.62 14.76 15.24
CA VAL A 114 -11.78 14.09 14.23
C VAL A 114 -10.44 13.66 14.83
N LYS A 115 -9.75 14.55 15.53
CA LYS A 115 -8.45 14.25 16.16
C LYS A 115 -8.56 13.09 17.16
N VAL A 116 -9.56 13.12 18.04
CA VAL A 116 -9.80 12.08 19.05
C VAL A 116 -10.14 10.75 18.37
N ALA A 117 -11.11 10.74 17.43
CA ALA A 117 -11.51 9.53 16.74
C ALA A 117 -10.36 8.87 15.96
N VAL A 118 -9.52 9.67 15.28
CA VAL A 118 -8.35 9.13 14.57
C VAL A 118 -7.32 8.57 15.55
N ALA A 119 -7.05 9.24 16.67
CA ALA A 119 -6.11 8.75 17.68
C ALA A 119 -6.60 7.43 18.31
N GLU A 120 -7.86 7.36 18.72
CA GLU A 120 -8.47 6.13 19.23
C GLU A 120 -8.47 5.02 18.17
N ALA A 121 -8.70 5.36 16.90
CA ALA A 121 -8.60 4.39 15.81
C ALA A 121 -7.18 3.86 15.66
N GLU A 122 -6.12 4.65 15.83
CA GLU A 122 -4.74 4.11 15.78
C GLU A 122 -4.46 3.12 16.90
N ASP A 123 -5.04 3.30 18.08
CA ASP A 123 -4.86 2.39 19.23
C ASP A 123 -5.66 1.09 19.09
N VAL A 124 -6.91 1.19 18.63
CA VAL A 124 -7.82 0.03 18.53
C VAL A 124 -7.67 -0.70 17.19
N TRP A 125 -7.41 0.05 16.12
CA TRP A 125 -7.39 -0.44 14.75
C TRP A 125 -6.31 0.27 13.91
N PRO A 126 -5.03 -0.10 14.07
CA PRO A 126 -3.92 0.51 13.35
C PRO A 126 -4.16 0.55 11.83
N ASP A 127 -3.65 1.59 11.14
CA ASP A 127 -3.86 1.73 9.70
C ASP A 127 -3.35 0.48 8.93
N PRO A 128 -4.23 -0.27 8.24
CA PRO A 128 -3.85 -1.50 7.53
C PRO A 128 -2.94 -1.24 6.33
N MET A 129 -2.85 0.00 5.87
CA MET A 129 -1.93 0.42 4.80
C MET A 129 -0.54 0.81 5.33
N ARG A 130 -0.35 0.88 6.66
CA ARG A 130 0.93 1.19 7.27
C ARG A 130 1.92 0.09 6.95
N SER A 131 3.03 0.46 6.30
CA SER A 131 4.13 -0.49 6.08
C SER A 131 4.96 -0.61 7.36
N PRO A 132 5.36 -1.82 7.78
CA PRO A 132 6.32 -1.99 8.88
C PRO A 132 7.72 -1.49 8.50
N TYR A 133 8.02 -1.38 7.20
CA TYR A 133 9.31 -0.95 6.67
C TYR A 133 9.36 0.54 6.34
N ASP A 134 8.24 1.12 5.93
CA ASP A 134 8.09 2.56 5.71
C ASP A 134 6.96 3.10 6.59
N PRO A 135 7.14 3.17 7.92
CA PRO A 135 6.18 3.85 8.76
C PRO A 135 6.08 5.31 8.29
N PRO A 136 4.90 5.94 8.35
CA PRO A 136 4.76 7.34 7.98
C PRO A 136 5.83 8.15 8.73
N THR A 137 6.77 8.71 7.97
CA THR A 137 7.80 9.59 8.51
C THR A 137 7.05 10.75 9.15
N ALA A 138 7.50 11.22 10.31
CA ALA A 138 6.85 12.23 11.15
C ALA A 138 6.59 13.61 10.49
N LEU A 139 6.60 13.71 9.16
CA LEU A 139 6.13 14.87 8.37
C LEU A 139 4.60 15.04 8.39
N SER A 140 3.85 14.14 9.03
CA SER A 140 2.46 14.38 9.46
C SER A 140 2.35 15.08 10.83
N GLN A 141 3.48 15.36 11.51
CA GLN A 141 3.53 16.29 12.65
C GLN A 141 3.68 17.73 12.12
N ILE A 142 2.63 18.25 11.49
CA ILE A 142 2.51 19.70 11.35
C ILE A 142 2.13 20.20 12.75
N PRO A 143 2.98 20.99 13.44
CA PRO A 143 2.55 21.63 14.68
C PRO A 143 1.37 22.56 14.37
N ALA A 144 0.44 22.61 15.33
CA ALA A 144 -0.85 23.29 15.27
C ALA A 144 -0.78 24.75 14.78
#